data_AF-A0A374AVD2-F1
#
_entry.id   AF-A0A374AVD2-F1
#
_cell.length_a   1.000
_cell.length_b   1.000
_cell.length_c   1.000
_cell.angle_alpha   90.00
_cell.angle_beta   90.00
_cell.angle_gamma   90.00
#
_symmetry.space_group_name_H-M   'P 1'
#
loop_
_entity.id
_entity.type
_entity.pdbx_description
1 polymer ?
#
loop_
_entity_poly.entity_id
_entity_poly.type
_entity_poly.pdbx_seq_one_letter_code
_entity_poly.pdbx_strand_id
1 'polypeptide(L)'
;MMQKILKFIPAFPCVFKLVTNLYCPACGGTRAALAFLRLDFLTSLKCNPTFAYLVLIAGWLGIGALVRKTGKGTGEIFRFRMWMLYVGLAVFFGFGILRDIGLYFYHYDYLGDFY
;
A
#
# COMPACT_ATOMS: atom_id res chain seq x y z
N MET A 1 15.83 -9.49 -15.32
CA MET A 1 15.33 -8.44 -16.24
C MET A 1 14.58 -7.30 -15.53
N MET A 2 13.83 -7.59 -14.44
CA MET A 2 13.05 -6.60 -13.67
C MET A 2 13.87 -5.52 -12.91
N GLN A 3 15.17 -5.76 -12.67
CA GLN A 3 16.10 -4.82 -12.02
C GLN A 3 16.45 -3.59 -12.88
N LYS A 4 16.37 -3.69 -14.21
CA LYS A 4 16.76 -2.60 -15.13
C LYS A 4 15.68 -1.53 -15.28
N ILE A 5 14.40 -1.91 -15.17
CA ILE A 5 13.26 -0.99 -15.29
C ILE A 5 13.17 -0.08 -14.05
N LEU A 6 13.56 -0.58 -12.88
CA LEU A 6 13.54 0.17 -11.62
C LEU A 6 14.52 1.35 -11.59
N LYS A 7 15.58 1.34 -12.40
CA LYS A 7 16.55 2.43 -12.50
C LYS A 7 16.02 3.66 -13.25
N PHE A 8 14.93 3.52 -14.02
CA PHE A 8 14.37 4.59 -14.84
C PHE A 8 13.17 5.30 -14.21
N ILE A 9 12.59 4.74 -13.16
CA ILE A 9 11.64 5.48 -12.33
C ILE A 9 12.52 6.39 -11.48
N PRO A 10 12.49 7.72 -11.65
CA PRO A 10 13.21 8.58 -10.73
C PRO A 10 12.67 8.24 -9.34
N ALA A 11 13.54 7.71 -8.49
CA ALA A 11 13.29 7.59 -7.07
C ALA A 11 13.32 9.02 -6.52
N PHE A 12 12.30 9.81 -6.88
CA PHE A 12 12.15 11.15 -6.37
C PHE A 12 12.02 10.98 -4.86
N PRO A 13 13.00 11.48 -4.07
CA PRO A 13 12.91 11.36 -2.63
C PRO A 13 11.61 12.04 -2.22
N CYS A 14 10.86 11.40 -1.32
CA CYS A 14 9.63 11.98 -0.82
C CYS A 14 9.95 13.36 -0.23
N VAL A 15 9.37 14.43 -0.78
CA VAL A 15 9.64 15.81 -0.32
C VAL A 15 9.29 15.95 1.15
N PHE A 16 8.22 15.29 1.60
CA PHE A 16 7.86 15.22 3.02
C PHE A 16 9.03 14.69 3.84
N LYS A 17 9.57 13.52 3.45
CA LYS A 17 10.75 12.93 4.09
C LYS A 17 11.96 13.87 4.12
N LEU A 18 12.22 14.58 3.02
CA LEU A 18 13.34 15.52 2.93
C LEU A 18 13.20 16.70 3.90
N VAL A 19 11.98 17.18 4.12
CA VAL A 19 11.70 18.38 4.94
C VAL A 19 11.46 18.03 6.41
N THR A 20 10.73 16.96 6.70
CA THR A 20 10.29 16.61 8.06
C THR A 20 11.12 15.51 8.71
N ASN A 21 11.96 14.82 7.93
CA ASN A 21 12.69 13.64 8.38
C ASN A 21 11.77 12.51 8.90
N LEU A 22 10.54 12.43 8.38
CA LEU A 22 9.52 11.43 8.71
C LEU A 22 9.00 10.73 7.44
N TYR A 23 8.39 9.55 7.60
CA TYR A 23 7.76 8.86 6.47
C TYR A 23 6.36 9.39 6.23
N CYS A 24 6.01 9.72 4.99
CA CYS A 24 4.60 9.92 4.67
C CYS A 24 3.86 8.56 4.66
N PRO A 25 2.53 8.52 4.86
CA PRO A 25 1.76 7.27 4.86
C PRO A 25 1.84 6.48 3.54
N ALA A 26 2.22 7.12 2.43
CA ALA A 26 2.44 6.48 1.15
C ALA A 26 3.87 5.89 0.98
N CYS A 27 4.82 6.22 1.86
CA CYS A 27 6.19 5.72 1.77
C CYS A 27 6.22 4.19 1.82
N GLY A 28 7.08 3.59 0.98
CA GLY A 28 7.19 2.13 0.85
C GLY A 28 6.17 1.49 -0.09
N GLY A 29 5.24 2.24 -0.69
CA GLY A 29 4.23 1.69 -1.62
C GLY A 29 4.84 0.96 -2.83
N THR A 30 5.86 1.52 -3.47
CA THR A 30 6.57 0.86 -4.58
C THR A 30 7.32 -0.39 -4.12
N ARG A 31 7.93 -0.37 -2.93
CA ARG A 31 8.60 -1.55 -2.34
C ARG A 31 7.58 -2.65 -2.02
N ALA A 32 6.40 -2.27 -1.52
CA ALA A 32 5.29 -3.19 -1.30
C ALA A 32 4.83 -3.85 -2.60
N ALA A 33 4.62 -3.05 -3.66
CA ALA A 33 4.25 -3.57 -4.98
C ALA A 33 5.30 -4.56 -5.53
N LEU A 34 6.59 -4.25 -5.42
CA LEU A 34 7.67 -5.14 -5.86
C LEU A 34 7.73 -6.44 -5.04
N ALA A 35 7.53 -6.36 -3.72
CA ALA A 35 7.47 -7.54 -2.86
C ALA A 35 6.25 -8.41 -3.21
N PHE A 36 5.10 -7.80 -3.44
CA PHE A 36 3.89 -8.50 -3.88
C PHE A 36 4.09 -9.24 -5.22
N LEU A 37 4.74 -8.59 -6.20
CA LEU A 37 5.08 -9.22 -7.49
C LEU A 37 6.06 -10.38 -7.36
N ARG A 38 6.87 -10.41 -6.30
CA ARG A 38 7.75 -11.54 -5.95
C ARG A 38 7.04 -12.61 -5.12
N LEU A 39 5.72 -12.49 -4.93
CA LEU A 39 4.91 -13.35 -4.06
C LEU A 39 5.34 -13.32 -2.58
N ASP A 40 6.08 -12.28 -2.18
CA ASP A 40 6.44 -12.03 -0.79
C ASP A 40 5.41 -11.09 -0.15
N PHE A 41 4.27 -11.68 0.20
CA PHE A 41 3.14 -10.95 0.78
C PHE A 41 3.44 -10.38 2.15
N LEU A 42 4.28 -11.05 2.94
CA LEU A 42 4.64 -10.60 4.28
C LEU A 42 5.49 -9.33 4.20
N THR A 43 6.51 -9.32 3.34
CA THR A 43 7.30 -8.11 3.11
C THR A 43 6.45 -7.01 2.48
N SER A 44 5.54 -7.35 1.55
CA SER A 44 4.61 -6.37 0.98
C SER A 44 3.76 -5.67 2.06
N LEU A 45 3.16 -6.45 2.96
CA LEU A 45 2.29 -5.92 4.03
C LEU A 45 3.08 -5.02 4.98
N LYS A 46 4.29 -5.44 5.36
CA LYS A 46 5.18 -4.65 6.21
C LYS A 46 5.65 -3.36 5.52
N CYS A 47 5.93 -3.41 4.21
CA CYS A 47 6.34 -2.23 3.44
C CYS A 47 5.24 -1.19 3.32
N ASN A 48 4.00 -1.59 3.03
CA ASN A 48 2.85 -0.69 3.05
C ASN A 48 1.54 -1.51 3.09
N PRO A 49 0.81 -1.55 4.23
CA PRO A 49 -0.42 -2.30 4.34
C PRO A 49 -1.58 -1.66 3.54
N THR A 50 -1.52 -0.36 3.25
CA THR A 50 -2.48 0.28 2.34
C THR A 50 -2.38 -0.31 0.94
N PHE A 51 -1.18 -0.69 0.47
CA PHE A 51 -1.04 -1.38 -0.81
C PHE A 51 -1.80 -2.71 -0.80
N ALA A 52 -1.62 -3.53 0.23
CA ALA A 52 -2.35 -4.80 0.38
C ALA A 52 -3.87 -4.57 0.43
N TYR A 53 -4.31 -3.55 1.17
CA TYR A 53 -5.71 -3.16 1.22
C TYR A 53 -6.26 -2.80 -0.16
N LEU A 54 -5.55 -1.98 -0.94
CA LEU A 54 -5.95 -1.60 -2.29
C LEU A 54 -6.04 -2.81 -3.23
N VAL A 55 -5.09 -3.74 -3.15
CA VAL A 55 -5.12 -4.99 -3.93
C VAL A 55 -6.36 -5.82 -3.59
N LEU A 56 -6.70 -5.95 -2.29
CA LEU A 56 -7.89 -6.67 -1.85
C LEU A 56 -9.18 -6.03 -2.37
N ILE A 57 -9.29 -4.70 -2.28
CA ILE A 57 -10.46 -3.97 -2.78
C ILE A 57 -10.57 -4.07 -4.30
N ALA A 58 -9.46 -3.90 -5.02
CA ALA A 58 -9.43 -4.05 -6.47
C ALA A 58 -9.83 -5.47 -6.90
N GLY A 59 -9.33 -6.50 -6.22
CA GLY A 59 -9.70 -7.89 -6.43
C GLY A 59 -11.18 -8.14 -6.18
N TRP A 60 -11.71 -7.65 -5.05
CA TRP A 60 -13.13 -7.74 -4.70
C TRP A 60 -14.05 -7.12 -5.75
N LEU A 61 -13.74 -5.89 -6.19
CA LEU A 61 -14.51 -5.20 -7.22
C LEU A 61 -14.36 -5.87 -8.60
N GLY A 62 -13.18 -6.38 -8.92
CA GLY A 62 -12.89 -7.12 -10.15
C GLY A 62 -13.68 -8.42 -10.24
N ILE A 63 -13.70 -9.23 -9.18
CA ILE A 63 -14.54 -10.42 -9.06
C ILE A 63 -16.01 -10.05 -9.23
N GLY A 64 -16.45 -8.96 -8.58
CA GLY A 64 -17.79 -8.41 -8.77
C GLY A 64 -18.13 -8.10 -10.21
N ALA A 65 -17.20 -7.48 -10.95
CA ALA A 65 -17.39 -7.16 -12.36
C ALA A 65 -17.49 -8.42 -13.22
N LEU A 66 -16.70 -9.45 -12.93
CA LEU A 66 -16.79 -10.76 -13.60
C LEU A 66 -18.13 -11.44 -13.30
N VAL A 67 -18.57 -11.45 -12.05
CA VAL A 67 -19.84 -12.06 -11.65
C VAL A 67 -21.03 -11.33 -12.28
N ARG A 68 -21.02 -10.00 -12.35
CA ARG A 68 -22.05 -9.22 -13.05
C ARG A 68 -22.13 -9.57 -14.53
N LYS A 69 -21.00 -9.84 -15.19
CA LYS A 69 -21.00 -10.33 -16.59
C LYS A 69 -21.65 -11.70 -16.76
N THR A 70 -21.65 -12.55 -15.72
CA THR A 70 -22.28 -13.88 -15.79
C THR A 70 -23.81 -13.86 -15.58
N GLY A 71 -24.42 -12.71 -15.31
CA GLY A 71 -25.87 -12.58 -15.13
C GLY A 71 -26.40 -13.15 -13.80
N LYS A 72 -25.54 -13.72 -12.96
CA LYS A 72 -25.91 -14.16 -11.61
C LYS A 72 -26.08 -12.91 -10.74
N GLY A 73 -27.30 -12.64 -10.25
CA GLY A 73 -27.69 -11.44 -9.48
C GLY A 73 -26.96 -11.19 -8.15
N THR A 74 -25.85 -11.87 -7.89
CA THR A 74 -24.99 -11.72 -6.70
C THR A 74 -23.97 -10.58 -6.82
N GLY A 75 -23.94 -9.87 -7.95
CA GLY A 75 -23.02 -8.75 -8.21
C GLY A 75 -23.16 -7.53 -7.30
N GLU A 76 -24.27 -7.40 -6.56
CA GLU A 76 -24.53 -6.33 -5.58
C GLU A 76 -23.64 -6.44 -4.33
N ILE A 77 -23.22 -7.65 -3.96
CA ILE A 77 -22.33 -7.90 -2.81
C ILE A 77 -20.95 -7.27 -3.07
N PHE A 78 -20.50 -7.33 -4.32
CA PHE A 78 -19.19 -6.86 -4.75
C PHE A 78 -19.19 -5.39 -5.20
N ARG A 79 -20.11 -4.58 -4.67
CA ARG A 79 -20.14 -3.14 -4.93
C ARG A 79 -19.23 -2.40 -3.96
N PHE A 80 -18.67 -1.32 -4.47
CA PHE A 80 -17.93 -0.37 -3.65
C PHE A 80 -18.88 0.31 -2.66
N ARG A 81 -18.45 0.40 -1.39
CA ARG A 81 -19.23 0.98 -0.31
C ARG A 81 -18.36 2.00 0.43
N MET A 82 -18.97 3.07 0.94
CA MET A 82 -18.25 4.16 1.61
C MET A 82 -17.43 3.70 2.82
N TRP A 83 -17.88 2.67 3.54
CA TRP A 83 -17.11 2.10 4.65
C TRP A 83 -15.72 1.59 4.21
N MET A 84 -15.57 1.13 2.97
CA MET A 84 -14.29 0.66 2.43
C MET A 84 -13.30 1.84 2.30
N LEU A 85 -13.78 3.03 1.92
CA LEU A 85 -12.94 4.22 1.92
C LEU A 85 -12.50 4.60 3.33
N TYR A 86 -13.43 4.60 4.29
CA TYR A 86 -13.10 4.96 5.67
C TYR A 86 -12.09 3.99 6.28
N VAL A 87 -12.23 2.68 6.02
CA VAL A 87 -11.24 1.68 6.44
C VAL A 87 -9.89 1.91 5.75
N GLY A 88 -9.87 2.14 4.43
CA GLY A 88 -8.64 2.44 3.71
C GLY A 88 -7.93 3.69 4.22
N LEU A 89 -8.68 4.73 4.55
CA LEU A 89 -8.17 5.98 5.11
C LEU A 89 -7.60 5.78 6.52
N ALA A 90 -8.30 5.02 7.36
CA ALA A 90 -7.84 4.65 8.69
C ALA A 90 -6.56 3.83 8.63
N VAL A 91 -6.46 2.86 7.72
CA VAL A 91 -5.23 2.07 7.49
C VAL A 91 -4.10 2.99 7.00
N PHE A 92 -4.37 3.88 6.04
CA PHE A 92 -3.38 4.78 5.48
C PHE A 92 -2.77 5.72 6.51
N PHE A 93 -3.59 6.48 7.23
CA PHE A 93 -3.09 7.42 8.23
C PHE A 93 -2.63 6.71 9.51
N GLY A 94 -3.39 5.73 9.99
CA GLY A 94 -3.05 5.00 11.22
C GLY A 94 -1.71 4.30 11.11
N PHE A 95 -1.43 3.63 9.99
CA PHE A 95 -0.13 3.01 9.77
C PHE A 95 1.00 4.02 9.63
N GLY A 96 0.79 5.13 8.91
CA GLY A 96 1.80 6.19 8.79
C GLY A 96 2.21 6.75 10.16
N ILE A 97 1.22 7.10 10.98
CA ILE A 97 1.44 7.63 12.33
C ILE A 97 2.17 6.60 13.21
N LEU A 98 1.72 5.34 13.23
CA LEU A 98 2.36 4.28 14.01
C LEU A 98 3.82 4.06 13.61
N ARG A 99 4.11 4.10 12.31
CA ARG A 99 5.47 3.99 11.79
C ARG A 99 6.33 5.16 12.22
N ASP A 100 5.83 6.39 12.10
CA ASP A 100 6.59 7.58 12.48
C ASP A 100 6.87 7.63 13.98
N ILE A 101 5.93 7.17 14.82
CA ILE A 101 6.16 6.95 16.26
C ILE A 101 7.30 5.94 16.48
N GLY A 102 7.27 4.81 15.77
CA GLY A 102 8.34 3.81 15.81
C GLY A 102 9.71 4.38 15.41
N LEU A 103 9.74 5.18 14.35
CA LEU A 103 10.94 5.83 13.86
C LEU A 103 11.49 6.87 14.85
N TYR A 104 10.62 7.72 15.40
CA TYR A 104 11.04 8.83 16.26
C TYR A 104 11.45 8.37 17.66
N PHE A 105 10.70 7.46 18.29
CA PHE A 105 10.96 7.04 19.67
C PHE A 105 11.89 5.83 19.79
N TYR A 106 11.85 4.91 18.82
CA TYR A 106 12.59 3.64 18.89
C TYR A 106 13.72 3.56 17.86
N HIS A 107 13.94 4.61 17.06
CA HIS A 107 14.88 4.62 15.93
C HIS A 107 14.69 3.41 14.99
N TYR A 108 13.44 2.90 14.91
CA TYR A 108 13.13 1.72 14.13
C TYR A 108 12.88 2.10 12.68
N ASP A 109 13.94 2.11 11.89
CA ASP A 109 13.86 2.37 10.46
C ASP A 109 13.63 1.10 9.66
N TYR A 110 12.35 0.78 9.45
CA TYR A 110 11.96 -0.38 8.65
C TYR A 110 12.38 -0.29 7.17
N LEU A 111 12.45 0.93 6.62
CA LEU A 111 12.68 1.14 5.19
C LEU A 111 14.18 1.31 4.88
N GLY A 112 15.04 1.55 5.88
CA GLY A 112 16.49 1.67 5.72
C GLY A 112 16.89 2.93 4.93
N ASP A 113 16.23 4.02 5.26
CA ASP A 113 16.10 5.24 4.47
C ASP A 113 16.62 6.45 5.26
N PHE A 114 16.78 6.33 6.59
CA PHE A 114 17.26 7.36 7.53
C PHE A 114 18.58 6.99 8.22
N TYR A 115 18.79 5.71 8.58
CA TYR A 115 19.99 5.22 9.27
C TYR A 115 20.73 4.16 8.45
#